data_AF-A0AAD3D6N7-F1
#
_entry.id   AF-A0AAD3D6N7-F1
#
_cell.length_a   1.000
_cell.length_b   1.000
_cell.length_c   1.000
_cell.angle_alpha   90.00
_cell.angle_beta   90.00
_cell.angle_gamma   90.00
#
_symmetry.space_group_name_H-M   'P 1'
#
loop_
_entity.id
_entity.type
_entity.pdbx_description
1 polymer ?
#
loop_
_entity_poly.entity_id
_entity_poly.type
_entity_poly.pdbx_seq_one_letter_code
_entity_poly.pdbx_strand_id
1 'polypeptide(L)'
;MIQTAQIYQKQGDVQETKSTLELLQLFKSKQAEVQSHISNTLGQSLPLELIQGFDPASIIYYLEKQDETKNPSWKRRKHRFRKGVDTDVVRDLNQALHLANISYLDSVEQVKSQLGLWTKNEWELVYAQMESLPEQPSHFLAIKKGQSRWSSQLEVLMVVRGTKTVPDMLTDALLDDEDYRDGKAHAGILRSGKYLVEKHEGLLEHLRELAKKKKIKLTLIGHSLGAGAASIAGMEFREKDNIEVQVIGFGCPAILSQELSESTKEYITTVIGDDDVVPRLSAETIANLYLDLMDYDWTSYAYRDIEDALMEVQKNLGFFGIDKKDVKSLLRIVDKAMNKYVKPNTRKNQKLIRGKRLEPILFPPGNCVHFYRDGVSVSGSYVPCTFFNEIDVKRTMVNDHLISLGYRKIFLELMRNYMQDDHFSFEDIEEN
;
A
#
# COMPACT_ATOMS: atom_id res chain seq x y z
N MET A 1 13.62 28.52 1.54
CA MET A 1 13.08 27.18 1.21
C MET A 1 12.32 26.57 2.39
N ILE A 2 12.96 26.20 3.52
CA ILE A 2 12.22 25.67 4.70
C ILE A 2 11.23 26.70 5.28
N GLN A 3 11.62 27.99 5.37
CA GLN A 3 10.71 29.06 5.81
C GLN A 3 9.66 29.43 4.76
N THR A 4 9.92 29.19 3.47
CA THR A 4 8.99 29.50 2.38
C THR A 4 7.85 28.47 2.32
N ALA A 5 8.15 27.21 2.64
CA ALA A 5 7.15 26.15 2.81
C ALA A 5 6.21 26.39 4.02
N GLN A 6 6.67 27.11 5.05
CA GLN A 6 5.87 27.44 6.23
C GLN A 6 4.91 28.62 6.00
N ILE A 7 5.16 29.49 5.01
CA ILE A 7 4.32 30.67 4.74
C ILE A 7 3.05 30.29 3.96
N TYR A 8 3.10 29.24 3.12
CA TYR A 8 1.92 28.68 2.45
C TYR A 8 0.98 27.90 3.39
N GLN A 9 1.35 27.72 4.66
CA GLN A 9 0.61 26.93 5.65
C GLN A 9 -0.60 27.67 6.26
N LYS A 10 -0.87 28.93 5.87
CA LYS A 10 -1.89 29.80 6.48
C LYS A 10 -3.20 29.96 5.71
N GLN A 11 -3.41 29.27 4.59
CA GLN A 11 -4.72 29.19 3.93
C GLN A 11 -5.10 27.71 3.78
N GLY A 12 -6.32 27.38 4.18
CA GLY A 12 -6.73 26.05 4.59
C GLY A 12 -6.57 24.96 3.54
N ASP A 13 -5.62 24.06 3.78
CA ASP A 13 -5.62 22.64 3.36
C ASP A 13 -4.56 21.85 4.16
N VAL A 14 -4.70 21.89 5.49
CA VAL A 14 -3.69 21.40 6.44
C VAL A 14 -3.66 19.85 6.56
N GLN A 15 -4.54 19.12 5.86
CA GLN A 15 -4.52 17.65 5.87
C GLN A 15 -3.71 17.02 4.73
N GLU A 16 -3.59 17.67 3.56
CA GLU A 16 -2.86 17.07 2.42
C GLU A 16 -1.33 17.24 2.51
N THR A 17 -0.86 18.33 3.12
CA THR A 17 0.56 18.69 3.21
C THR A 17 1.40 17.84 4.18
N LYS A 18 0.76 17.13 5.13
CA LYS A 18 1.47 16.26 6.07
C LYS A 18 2.12 15.06 5.36
N SER A 19 1.40 14.44 4.43
CA SER A 19 1.86 13.24 3.72
C SER A 19 3.16 13.43 2.93
N THR A 20 3.31 14.55 2.21
CA THR A 20 4.45 14.77 1.31
C THR A 20 5.73 15.11 2.09
N LEU A 21 5.61 15.89 3.15
CA LEU A 21 6.74 16.20 4.04
C LEU A 21 7.16 14.98 4.86
N GLU A 22 6.20 14.20 5.34
CA GLU A 22 6.48 12.92 6.01
C GLU A 22 7.16 11.93 5.07
N LEU A 23 6.73 11.85 3.81
CA LEU A 23 7.38 11.04 2.78
C LEU A 23 8.82 11.49 2.53
N LEU A 24 9.06 12.81 2.36
CA LEU A 24 10.41 13.34 2.18
C LEU A 24 11.31 13.09 3.40
N GLN A 25 10.77 13.23 4.61
CA GLN A 25 11.48 12.94 5.85
C GLN A 25 11.80 11.44 5.98
N LEU A 26 10.87 10.57 5.59
CA LEU A 26 11.04 9.13 5.57
C LEU A 26 12.11 8.70 4.58
N PHE A 27 12.04 9.18 3.34
CA PHE A 27 13.08 8.91 2.34
C PHE A 27 14.44 9.40 2.82
N LYS A 28 14.50 10.60 3.41
CA LYS A 28 15.76 11.15 3.92
C LYS A 28 16.31 10.34 5.11
N SER A 29 15.46 9.87 6.02
CA SER A 29 15.89 9.12 7.21
C SER A 29 16.31 7.69 6.87
N LYS A 30 15.69 7.08 5.86
CA LYS A 30 15.96 5.71 5.40
C LYS A 30 16.85 5.62 4.16
N GLN A 31 17.30 6.76 3.64
CA GLN A 31 18.12 6.82 2.42
C GLN A 31 19.31 5.86 2.46
N ALA A 32 20.08 5.85 3.55
CA ALA A 32 21.27 5.00 3.67
C ALA A 32 20.93 3.50 3.69
N GLU A 33 19.81 3.12 4.31
CA GLU A 33 19.33 1.73 4.40
C GLU A 33 18.81 1.26 3.04
N VAL A 34 17.99 2.08 2.38
CA VAL A 34 17.52 1.86 1.01
C VAL A 34 18.71 1.76 0.04
N GLN A 35 19.67 2.67 0.13
CA GLN A 35 20.88 2.67 -0.69
C GLN A 35 21.75 1.43 -0.43
N SER A 36 21.89 1.01 0.83
CA SER A 36 22.64 -0.19 1.21
C SER A 36 21.95 -1.45 0.69
N HIS A 37 20.62 -1.58 0.86
CA HIS A 37 19.87 -2.70 0.32
C HIS A 37 19.90 -2.73 -1.19
N ILE A 38 19.65 -1.61 -1.88
CA ILE A 38 19.82 -1.53 -3.34
C ILE A 38 21.26 -1.90 -3.72
N SER A 39 22.28 -1.49 -2.97
CA SER A 39 23.67 -1.87 -3.26
C SER A 39 23.95 -3.36 -2.98
N ASN A 40 23.28 -4.00 -2.03
CA ASN A 40 23.50 -5.40 -1.69
C ASN A 40 22.72 -6.31 -2.64
N THR A 41 21.45 -6.01 -2.87
CA THR A 41 20.53 -6.76 -3.72
C THR A 41 20.78 -6.48 -5.20
N LEU A 42 21.19 -5.26 -5.57
CA LEU A 42 21.29 -4.79 -6.96
C LEU A 42 22.64 -4.12 -7.29
N GLY A 43 23.64 -4.15 -6.41
CA GLY A 43 24.93 -3.46 -6.64
C GLY A 43 25.75 -4.00 -7.80
N GLN A 44 25.44 -5.20 -8.30
CA GLN A 44 25.98 -5.68 -9.57
C GLN A 44 25.30 -5.03 -10.79
N SER A 45 24.06 -4.57 -10.62
CA SER A 45 23.20 -4.00 -11.66
C SER A 45 23.25 -2.46 -11.70
N LEU A 46 23.54 -1.80 -10.56
CA LEU A 46 23.56 -0.34 -10.43
C LEU A 46 24.91 0.22 -9.90
N PRO A 47 25.55 1.17 -10.59
CA PRO A 47 26.75 1.86 -10.10
C PRO A 47 26.52 2.61 -8.78
N LEU A 48 27.47 2.50 -7.84
CA LEU A 48 27.42 3.17 -6.52
C LEU A 48 27.29 4.70 -6.63
N GLU A 49 27.84 5.31 -7.68
CA GLU A 49 27.70 6.75 -7.97
C GLU A 49 26.25 7.16 -8.21
N LEU A 50 25.42 6.27 -8.78
CA LEU A 50 24.00 6.52 -8.92
C LEU A 50 23.34 6.50 -7.55
N ILE A 51 23.63 5.47 -6.75
CA ILE A 51 23.08 5.30 -5.41
C ILE A 51 23.38 6.52 -4.51
N GLN A 52 24.53 7.19 -4.67
CA GLN A 52 24.93 8.33 -3.84
C GLN A 52 24.47 9.72 -4.38
N GLY A 53 24.05 9.80 -5.65
CA GLY A 53 23.78 11.07 -6.35
C GLY A 53 22.35 11.61 -6.21
N PHE A 54 21.58 11.13 -5.24
CA PHE A 54 20.17 11.48 -5.06
C PHE A 54 19.95 12.91 -4.58
N ASP A 55 19.11 13.67 -5.27
CA ASP A 55 18.56 14.93 -4.77
C ASP A 55 17.10 14.73 -4.34
N PRO A 56 16.77 14.81 -3.04
CA PRO A 56 15.40 14.68 -2.55
C PRO A 56 14.41 15.69 -3.15
N ALA A 57 14.88 16.85 -3.64
CA ALA A 57 14.01 17.82 -4.31
C ALA A 57 13.39 17.26 -5.60
N SER A 58 14.06 16.30 -6.25
CA SER A 58 13.54 15.63 -7.45
C SER A 58 12.20 14.94 -7.21
N ILE A 59 11.94 14.43 -6.00
CA ILE A 59 10.67 13.78 -5.66
C ILE A 59 9.50 14.74 -5.83
N ILE A 60 9.65 16.01 -5.41
CA ILE A 60 8.56 16.99 -5.43
C ILE A 60 8.10 17.26 -6.87
N TYR A 61 9.05 17.49 -7.77
CA TYR A 61 8.74 17.73 -9.18
C TYR A 61 8.35 16.45 -9.92
N TYR A 62 8.87 15.29 -9.49
CA TYR A 62 8.47 14.02 -10.06
C TYR A 62 7.03 13.67 -9.69
N LEU A 63 6.60 13.96 -8.46
CA LEU A 63 5.20 13.88 -8.03
C LEU A 63 4.29 14.72 -8.93
N GLU A 64 4.64 15.98 -9.21
CA GLU A 64 3.87 16.84 -10.11
C GLU A 64 3.72 16.23 -11.51
N LYS A 65 4.82 15.75 -12.10
CA LYS A 65 4.80 15.03 -13.38
C LYS A 65 3.90 13.79 -13.32
N GLN A 66 3.96 13.01 -12.25
CA GLN A 66 3.11 11.81 -12.09
C GLN A 66 1.64 12.19 -11.95
N ASP A 67 1.31 13.29 -11.30
CA ASP A 67 -0.06 13.82 -11.19
C ASP A 67 -0.59 14.28 -12.55
N GLU A 68 0.23 14.95 -13.36
CA GLU A 68 -0.14 15.35 -14.73
C GLU A 68 -0.40 14.12 -15.64
N THR A 69 0.47 13.11 -15.56
CA THR A 69 0.49 11.98 -16.50
C THR A 69 -0.44 10.83 -16.10
N LYS A 70 -0.38 10.38 -14.84
CA LYS A 70 -1.18 9.28 -14.29
C LYS A 70 -2.42 9.80 -13.57
N ASN A 71 -3.16 10.69 -14.20
CA ASN A 71 -4.40 11.27 -13.64
C ASN A 71 -5.58 10.26 -13.64
N PRO A 72 -6.71 10.56 -12.97
CA PRO A 72 -7.87 9.65 -12.92
C PRO A 72 -8.38 9.21 -14.29
N SER A 73 -8.33 10.08 -15.30
CA SER A 73 -8.71 9.73 -16.68
C SER A 73 -7.76 8.71 -17.31
N TRP A 74 -6.45 8.77 -17.01
CA TRP A 74 -5.49 7.73 -17.39
C TRP A 74 -5.82 6.40 -16.70
N LYS A 75 -6.15 6.45 -15.41
CA LYS A 75 -6.47 5.26 -14.61
C LYS A 75 -7.72 4.56 -15.15
N ARG A 76 -8.78 5.31 -15.46
CA ARG A 76 -9.97 4.78 -16.14
C ARG A 76 -9.64 4.09 -17.47
N ARG A 77 -8.72 4.65 -18.28
CA ARG A 77 -8.30 4.00 -19.55
C ARG A 77 -7.57 2.68 -19.31
N LYS A 78 -6.74 2.59 -18.26
CA LYS A 78 -6.04 1.35 -17.88
C LYS A 78 -6.99 0.22 -17.45
N HIS A 79 -8.19 0.58 -16.99
CA HIS A 79 -9.19 -0.37 -16.52
C HIS A 79 -10.36 -0.58 -17.50
N ARG A 80 -10.39 0.13 -18.64
CA ARG A 80 -11.53 0.16 -19.58
C ARG A 80 -12.10 -1.21 -19.97
N PHE A 81 -11.24 -2.23 -20.08
CA PHE A 81 -11.62 -3.57 -20.52
C PHE A 81 -11.55 -4.61 -19.40
N ARG A 82 -11.57 -4.16 -18.15
CA ARG A 82 -11.55 -5.02 -16.97
C ARG A 82 -12.97 -5.31 -16.49
N LYS A 83 -13.16 -6.47 -15.90
CA LYS A 83 -14.45 -6.83 -15.29
C LYS A 83 -14.69 -5.93 -14.09
N GLY A 84 -15.86 -5.29 -14.01
CA GLY A 84 -16.28 -4.52 -12.85
C GLY A 84 -16.50 -5.39 -11.62
N VAL A 85 -16.55 -4.75 -10.46
CA VAL A 85 -16.88 -5.38 -9.17
C VAL A 85 -18.34 -5.08 -8.84
N ASP A 86 -19.10 -6.10 -8.48
CA ASP A 86 -20.49 -5.97 -8.09
C ASP A 86 -20.60 -5.35 -6.68
N THR A 87 -21.68 -4.62 -6.42
CA THR A 87 -21.86 -3.89 -5.14
C THR A 87 -22.01 -4.81 -3.93
N ASP A 88 -22.54 -6.02 -4.12
CA ASP A 88 -22.61 -7.02 -3.05
C ASP A 88 -21.21 -7.47 -2.62
N VAL A 89 -20.28 -7.61 -3.56
CA VAL A 89 -18.87 -7.86 -3.25
C VAL A 89 -18.27 -6.69 -2.47
N VAL A 90 -18.62 -5.44 -2.80
CA VAL A 90 -18.15 -4.28 -2.03
C VAL A 90 -18.66 -4.30 -0.59
N ARG A 91 -19.90 -4.74 -0.36
CA ARG A 91 -20.47 -4.91 0.99
C ARG A 91 -19.72 -5.97 1.79
N ASP A 92 -19.47 -7.14 1.18
CA ASP A 92 -18.71 -8.23 1.81
C ASP A 92 -17.26 -7.79 2.13
N LEU A 93 -16.61 -7.10 1.20
CA LEU A 93 -15.28 -6.54 1.41
C LEU A 93 -15.26 -5.47 2.51
N ASN A 94 -16.31 -4.66 2.64
CA ASN A 94 -16.40 -3.69 3.74
C ASN A 94 -16.54 -4.38 5.11
N GLN A 95 -17.29 -5.49 5.20
CA GLN A 95 -17.35 -6.30 6.43
C GLN A 95 -15.97 -6.88 6.77
N ALA A 96 -15.27 -7.43 5.78
CA ALA A 96 -13.91 -7.94 5.95
C ALA A 96 -12.92 -6.84 6.36
N LEU A 97 -13.03 -5.64 5.79
CA LEU A 97 -12.20 -4.49 6.13
C LEU A 97 -12.40 -4.07 7.60
N HIS A 98 -13.64 -4.10 8.10
CA HIS A 98 -13.92 -3.80 9.50
C HIS A 98 -13.27 -4.85 10.42
N LEU A 99 -13.36 -6.14 10.07
CA LEU A 99 -12.67 -7.20 10.81
C LEU A 99 -11.14 -6.98 10.80
N ALA A 100 -10.56 -6.62 9.67
CA ALA A 100 -9.15 -6.25 9.58
C ALA A 100 -8.81 -5.09 10.53
N ASN A 101 -9.66 -4.07 10.62
CA ASN A 101 -9.48 -2.94 11.53
C ASN A 101 -9.49 -3.35 13.02
N ILE A 102 -10.35 -4.31 13.41
CA ILE A 102 -10.42 -4.82 14.79
C ILE A 102 -9.08 -5.41 15.23
N SER A 103 -8.30 -6.00 14.32
CA SER A 103 -6.97 -6.56 14.65
C SER A 103 -5.95 -5.50 15.11
N TYR A 104 -6.21 -4.22 14.87
CA TYR A 104 -5.34 -3.12 15.28
C TYR A 104 -5.61 -2.60 16.70
N LEU A 105 -6.68 -3.07 17.36
CA LEU A 105 -6.98 -2.74 18.75
C LEU A 105 -5.87 -3.24 19.69
N ASP A 106 -5.74 -2.60 20.85
CA ASP A 106 -4.59 -2.84 21.75
C ASP A 106 -4.92 -3.85 22.87
N SER A 107 -6.19 -4.24 23.05
CA SER A 107 -6.61 -5.17 24.11
C SER A 107 -7.58 -6.25 23.62
N VAL A 108 -7.52 -7.42 24.26
CA VAL A 108 -8.39 -8.57 23.98
C VAL A 108 -9.85 -8.23 24.28
N GLU A 109 -10.12 -7.45 25.32
CA GLU A 109 -11.46 -6.99 25.70
C GLU A 109 -12.06 -6.08 24.63
N GLN A 110 -11.24 -5.18 24.06
CA GLN A 110 -11.65 -4.32 22.95
C GLN A 110 -11.98 -5.15 21.71
N VAL A 111 -11.12 -6.11 21.35
CA VAL A 111 -11.38 -7.03 20.23
C VAL A 111 -12.68 -7.80 20.44
N LYS A 112 -12.88 -8.40 21.62
CA LYS A 112 -14.09 -9.15 21.95
C LYS A 112 -15.36 -8.28 21.87
N SER A 113 -15.29 -7.06 22.40
CA SER A 113 -16.39 -6.10 22.40
C SER A 113 -16.75 -5.67 20.98
N GLN A 114 -15.78 -5.22 20.20
CA GLN A 114 -16.00 -4.75 18.83
C GLN A 114 -16.44 -5.87 17.89
N LEU A 115 -15.84 -7.07 18.01
CA LEU A 115 -16.27 -8.24 17.25
C LEU A 115 -17.73 -8.58 17.55
N GLY A 116 -18.13 -8.59 18.82
CA GLY A 116 -19.51 -8.87 19.23
C GLY A 116 -20.51 -7.81 18.75
N LEU A 117 -20.17 -6.52 18.84
CA LEU A 117 -21.01 -5.43 18.39
C LEU A 117 -21.21 -5.47 16.87
N TRP A 118 -20.11 -5.48 16.11
CA TRP A 118 -20.15 -5.38 14.65
C TRP A 118 -20.77 -6.60 13.98
N THR A 119 -20.51 -7.79 14.51
CA THR A 119 -21.03 -9.03 13.91
C THR A 119 -22.36 -9.47 14.50
N LYS A 120 -23.03 -8.61 15.29
CA LYS A 120 -24.27 -8.96 16.02
C LYS A 120 -24.12 -10.26 16.82
N ASN A 121 -22.97 -10.44 17.46
CA ASN A 121 -22.56 -11.62 18.22
C ASN A 121 -22.46 -12.94 17.43
N GLU A 122 -22.38 -12.89 16.09
CA GLU A 122 -22.20 -14.07 15.23
C GLU A 122 -20.90 -14.82 15.55
N TRP A 123 -19.82 -14.11 15.88
CA TRP A 123 -18.51 -14.70 16.13
C TRP A 123 -18.18 -14.80 17.64
N GLU A 124 -17.50 -15.87 18.02
CA GLU A 124 -16.95 -16.10 19.36
C GLU A 124 -15.44 -16.11 19.31
N LEU A 125 -14.81 -15.18 20.04
CA LEU A 125 -13.35 -15.09 20.15
C LEU A 125 -12.80 -16.31 20.92
N VAL A 126 -11.91 -17.06 20.29
CA VAL A 126 -11.26 -18.26 20.87
C VAL A 126 -9.83 -17.98 21.29
N TYR A 127 -9.11 -17.16 20.52
CA TYR A 127 -7.73 -16.82 20.78
C TYR A 127 -7.44 -15.39 20.33
N ALA A 128 -6.56 -14.68 21.04
CA ALA A 128 -6.09 -13.36 20.64
C ALA A 128 -4.69 -13.11 21.19
N GLN A 129 -3.78 -12.64 20.33
CA GLN A 129 -2.44 -12.17 20.69
C GLN A 129 -2.27 -10.74 20.16
N MET A 130 -2.20 -9.76 21.08
CA MET A 130 -2.13 -8.33 20.72
C MET A 130 -0.70 -7.84 20.52
N GLU A 131 0.28 -8.57 21.07
CA GLU A 131 1.69 -8.27 20.90
C GLU A 131 2.22 -8.87 19.59
N SER A 132 2.97 -8.08 18.85
CA SER A 132 3.70 -8.49 17.66
C SER A 132 5.20 -8.58 17.99
N LEU A 133 5.82 -9.69 17.62
CA LEU A 133 7.28 -9.85 17.61
C LEU A 133 7.75 -10.01 16.15
N PRO A 134 9.05 -9.85 15.85
CA PRO A 134 9.58 -10.16 14.53
C PRO A 134 9.14 -11.55 14.09
N GLU A 135 8.57 -11.64 12.88
CA GLU A 135 8.04 -12.88 12.28
C GLU A 135 6.89 -13.55 13.05
N GLN A 136 6.30 -12.86 14.04
CA GLN A 136 5.16 -13.35 14.83
C GLN A 136 4.08 -12.26 14.89
N PRO A 137 3.23 -12.18 13.86
CA PRO A 137 2.25 -11.10 13.76
C PRO A 137 1.20 -11.19 14.87
N SER A 138 0.69 -10.05 15.31
CA SER A 138 -0.50 -9.99 16.16
C SER A 138 -1.73 -10.45 15.36
N HIS A 139 -2.60 -11.24 15.98
CA HIS A 139 -3.77 -11.81 15.32
C HIS A 139 -4.78 -12.31 16.34
N PHE A 140 -5.98 -12.61 15.86
CA PHE A 140 -7.00 -13.30 16.65
C PHE A 140 -7.71 -14.38 15.84
N LEU A 141 -8.31 -15.34 16.55
CA LEU A 141 -9.14 -16.41 16.02
C LEU A 141 -10.53 -16.35 16.63
N ALA A 142 -11.54 -16.51 15.79
CA ALA A 142 -12.93 -16.63 16.21
C ALA A 142 -13.63 -17.78 15.50
N ILE A 143 -14.65 -18.34 16.15
CA ILE A 143 -15.53 -19.37 15.58
C ILE A 143 -16.93 -18.81 15.44
N LYS A 144 -17.65 -19.22 14.40
CA LYS A 144 -19.04 -18.81 14.23
C LYS A 144 -19.94 -19.52 15.25
N LYS A 145 -20.83 -18.79 15.91
CA LYS A 145 -21.78 -19.33 16.89
C LYS A 145 -22.99 -19.96 16.20
N GLY A 146 -23.69 -20.82 16.95
CA GLY A 146 -24.98 -21.35 16.52
C GLY A 146 -24.94 -22.23 15.27
N GLN A 147 -23.75 -22.72 14.88
CA GLN A 147 -23.58 -23.53 13.69
C GLN A 147 -24.41 -24.82 13.80
N SER A 148 -25.28 -25.05 12.80
CA SER A 148 -26.17 -26.21 12.75
C SER A 148 -25.38 -27.51 12.94
N ARG A 149 -25.92 -28.44 13.74
CA ARG A 149 -25.34 -29.79 13.90
C ARG A 149 -25.27 -30.57 12.59
N TRP A 150 -26.10 -30.21 11.61
CA TRP A 150 -26.14 -30.78 10.27
C TRP A 150 -25.09 -30.20 9.33
N SER A 151 -24.52 -29.02 9.64
CA SER A 151 -23.38 -28.50 8.88
C SER A 151 -22.18 -29.44 9.06
N SER A 152 -21.54 -29.84 7.97
CA SER A 152 -20.31 -30.64 8.02
C SER A 152 -19.07 -29.81 8.32
N GLN A 153 -19.17 -28.48 8.27
CA GLN A 153 -18.06 -27.55 8.39
C GLN A 153 -18.09 -26.79 9.72
N LEU A 154 -16.89 -26.54 10.26
CA LEU A 154 -16.65 -25.55 11.31
C LEU A 154 -16.17 -24.26 10.63
N GLU A 155 -16.95 -23.19 10.71
CA GLU A 155 -16.53 -21.87 10.24
C GLU A 155 -15.61 -21.20 11.27
N VAL A 156 -14.40 -20.87 10.82
CA VAL A 156 -13.33 -20.25 11.62
C VAL A 156 -12.84 -19.01 10.90
N LEU A 157 -12.63 -17.93 11.66
CA LEU A 157 -12.08 -16.67 11.19
C LEU A 157 -10.72 -16.46 11.85
N MET A 158 -9.68 -16.23 11.06
CA MET A 158 -8.37 -15.76 11.51
C MET A 158 -8.14 -14.35 10.98
N VAL A 159 -7.89 -13.37 11.85
CA VAL A 159 -7.60 -12.00 11.41
C VAL A 159 -6.20 -11.61 11.86
N VAL A 160 -5.37 -11.22 10.91
CA VAL A 160 -3.94 -10.94 11.10
C VAL A 160 -3.68 -9.45 10.93
N ARG A 161 -3.08 -8.84 11.95
CA ARG A 161 -2.70 -7.44 11.97
C ARG A 161 -1.45 -7.21 11.12
N GLY A 162 -1.43 -6.13 10.35
CA GLY A 162 -0.20 -5.64 9.71
C GLY A 162 0.63 -4.76 10.63
N THR A 163 1.65 -4.11 10.06
CA THR A 163 2.53 -3.24 10.84
C THR A 163 1.83 -1.93 11.25
N LYS A 164 2.28 -1.35 12.37
CA LYS A 164 1.74 -0.09 12.88
C LYS A 164 2.32 1.15 12.18
N THR A 165 3.44 1.03 11.46
CA THR A 165 4.12 2.19 10.86
C THR A 165 4.59 1.94 9.42
N VAL A 166 4.57 3.01 8.60
CA VAL A 166 5.05 3.02 7.21
C VAL A 166 6.57 2.76 7.08
N PRO A 167 7.45 3.27 7.98
CA PRO A 167 8.87 2.93 7.93
C PRO A 167 9.17 1.45 8.05
N ASP A 168 8.51 0.75 8.98
CA ASP A 168 8.72 -0.68 9.18
C ASP A 168 8.36 -1.47 7.91
N MET A 169 7.25 -1.10 7.27
CA MET A 169 6.82 -1.67 6.00
C MET A 169 7.83 -1.46 4.86
N LEU A 170 8.49 -0.30 4.77
CA LEU A 170 9.53 -0.07 3.76
C LEU A 170 10.76 -0.95 4.03
N THR A 171 11.18 -1.07 5.29
CA THR A 171 12.26 -1.97 5.68
C THR A 171 11.90 -3.42 5.36
N ASP A 172 10.67 -3.84 5.67
CA ASP A 172 10.19 -5.19 5.38
C ASP A 172 10.18 -5.45 3.87
N ALA A 173 9.64 -4.54 3.06
CA ALA A 173 9.59 -4.70 1.60
C ALA A 173 10.98 -4.74 0.90
N LEU A 174 12.05 -4.36 1.61
CA LEU A 174 13.43 -4.46 1.14
C LEU A 174 14.11 -5.77 1.54
N LEU A 175 13.42 -6.63 2.30
CA LEU A 175 13.92 -7.97 2.62
C LEU A 175 13.95 -8.84 1.37
N ASP A 176 14.95 -9.72 1.31
CA ASP A 176 15.17 -10.60 0.16
C ASP A 176 14.02 -11.61 0.00
N ASP A 177 13.78 -12.02 -1.24
CA ASP A 177 12.98 -13.19 -1.56
C ASP A 177 13.76 -14.48 -1.30
N GLU A 178 13.04 -15.55 -0.95
CA GLU A 178 13.60 -16.90 -0.81
C GLU A 178 12.80 -17.90 -1.66
N ASP A 179 13.44 -19.01 -2.02
CA ASP A 179 12.79 -20.09 -2.75
C ASP A 179 11.64 -20.67 -1.91
N TYR A 180 10.46 -20.75 -2.51
CA TYR A 180 9.26 -21.23 -1.86
C TYR A 180 8.40 -21.98 -2.86
N ARG A 181 8.21 -23.29 -2.61
CA ARG A 181 7.53 -24.20 -3.56
C ARG A 181 8.23 -24.12 -4.92
N ASP A 182 7.47 -24.03 -6.01
CA ASP A 182 7.98 -23.92 -7.38
C ASP A 182 8.27 -22.48 -7.83
N GLY A 183 8.42 -21.53 -6.88
CA GLY A 183 8.69 -20.13 -7.16
C GLY A 183 9.40 -19.43 -6.01
N LYS A 184 9.17 -18.12 -5.86
CA LYS A 184 9.76 -17.28 -4.81
C LYS A 184 8.71 -16.63 -3.93
N ALA A 185 9.06 -16.41 -2.67
CA ALA A 185 8.27 -15.61 -1.74
C ALA A 185 9.13 -14.69 -0.87
N HIS A 186 8.53 -13.62 -0.38
CA HIS A 186 9.17 -12.68 0.53
C HIS A 186 9.54 -13.35 1.86
N ALA A 187 10.83 -13.38 2.24
CA ALA A 187 11.34 -14.19 3.34
C ALA A 187 10.66 -13.92 4.71
N GLY A 188 10.61 -12.66 5.15
CA GLY A 188 10.02 -12.30 6.46
C GLY A 188 8.51 -12.62 6.58
N ILE A 189 7.76 -12.38 5.51
CA ILE A 189 6.33 -12.67 5.43
C ILE A 189 6.09 -14.18 5.36
N LEU A 190 6.94 -14.92 4.64
CA LEU A 190 6.88 -16.38 4.57
C LEU A 190 7.03 -17.02 5.96
N ARG A 191 8.01 -16.57 6.74
CA ARG A 191 8.19 -17.04 8.14
C ARG A 191 6.99 -16.69 9.01
N SER A 192 6.45 -15.48 8.86
CA SER A 192 5.26 -15.01 9.58
C SER A 192 4.03 -15.88 9.29
N GLY A 193 3.80 -16.25 8.03
CA GLY A 193 2.71 -17.15 7.64
C GLY A 193 2.90 -18.57 8.17
N LYS A 194 4.11 -19.13 8.06
CA LYS A 194 4.45 -20.45 8.61
C LYS A 194 4.27 -20.51 10.13
N TYR A 195 4.66 -19.45 10.84
CA TYR A 195 4.43 -19.32 12.28
C TYR A 195 2.94 -19.44 12.64
N LEU A 196 2.04 -18.76 11.91
CA LEU A 196 0.60 -18.84 12.17
C LEU A 196 0.07 -20.27 12.04
N VAL A 197 0.60 -21.03 11.09
CA VAL A 197 0.22 -22.42 10.85
C VAL A 197 0.72 -23.31 11.98
N GLU A 198 2.01 -23.26 12.28
CA GLU A 198 2.63 -24.02 13.38
C GLU A 198 1.92 -23.75 14.71
N LYS A 199 1.56 -22.49 14.96
CA LYS A 199 0.90 -22.06 16.18
C LYS A 199 -0.52 -22.63 16.33
N HIS A 200 -1.28 -22.73 15.24
CA HIS A 200 -2.74 -22.94 15.29
C HIS A 200 -3.25 -24.23 14.67
N GLU A 201 -2.43 -24.99 13.95
CA GLU A 201 -2.87 -26.26 13.35
C GLU A 201 -3.50 -27.19 14.40
N GLY A 202 -2.83 -27.39 15.54
CA GLY A 202 -3.36 -28.23 16.62
C GLY A 202 -4.63 -27.69 17.27
N LEU A 203 -4.76 -26.36 17.41
CA LEU A 203 -5.96 -25.73 17.95
C LEU A 203 -7.16 -25.90 17.00
N LEU A 204 -6.95 -25.65 15.71
CA LEU A 204 -7.99 -25.79 14.68
C LEU A 204 -8.50 -27.23 14.61
N GLU A 205 -7.59 -28.20 14.65
CA GLU A 205 -7.96 -29.61 14.66
C GLU A 205 -8.74 -29.99 15.93
N HIS A 206 -8.28 -29.55 17.10
CA HIS A 206 -8.97 -29.77 18.36
C HIS A 206 -10.40 -29.19 18.35
N LEU A 207 -10.57 -27.96 17.84
CA LEU A 207 -11.89 -27.32 17.74
C LEU A 207 -12.81 -28.08 16.78
N ARG A 208 -12.28 -28.57 15.64
CA ARG A 208 -13.02 -29.36 14.66
C ARG A 208 -13.55 -30.65 15.28
N GLU A 209 -12.72 -31.35 16.05
CA GLU A 209 -13.08 -32.58 16.76
C GLU A 209 -14.14 -32.32 17.84
N LEU A 210 -13.95 -31.30 18.67
CA LEU A 210 -14.91 -30.91 19.71
C LEU A 210 -16.28 -30.55 19.11
N ALA A 211 -16.29 -29.82 17.99
CA ALA A 211 -17.50 -29.44 17.28
C ALA A 211 -18.13 -30.62 16.47
N LYS A 212 -17.47 -31.78 16.44
CA LYS A 212 -17.86 -32.98 15.67
C LYS A 212 -18.10 -32.66 14.19
N LYS A 213 -17.24 -31.82 13.61
CA LYS A 213 -17.29 -31.41 12.20
C LYS A 213 -16.30 -32.21 11.37
N LYS A 214 -16.61 -32.40 10.09
CA LYS A 214 -15.74 -33.13 9.15
C LYS A 214 -14.62 -32.25 8.58
N LYS A 215 -14.95 -30.98 8.33
CA LYS A 215 -14.04 -30.01 7.71
C LYS A 215 -14.05 -28.68 8.46
N ILE A 216 -13.05 -27.87 8.23
CA ILE A 216 -12.96 -26.47 8.66
C ILE A 216 -13.13 -25.61 7.41
N LYS A 217 -13.94 -24.56 7.50
CA LYS A 217 -13.95 -23.46 6.54
C LYS A 217 -13.23 -22.29 7.21
N LEU A 218 -11.98 -22.07 6.81
CA LEU A 218 -11.09 -21.08 7.38
C LEU A 218 -11.06 -19.83 6.49
N THR A 219 -11.58 -18.73 7.02
CA THR A 219 -11.44 -17.41 6.41
C THR A 219 -10.28 -16.68 7.08
N LEU A 220 -9.25 -16.33 6.32
CA LEU A 220 -8.16 -15.48 6.78
C LEU A 220 -8.35 -14.06 6.24
N ILE A 221 -8.20 -13.07 7.11
CA ILE A 221 -8.32 -11.66 6.75
C ILE A 221 -7.07 -10.94 7.24
N GLY A 222 -6.51 -10.06 6.41
CA GLY A 222 -5.39 -9.24 6.83
C GLY A 222 -5.32 -7.92 6.08
N HIS A 223 -4.57 -6.99 6.65
CA HIS A 223 -4.24 -5.70 6.04
C HIS A 223 -2.72 -5.50 6.03
N SER A 224 -2.18 -4.88 4.97
CA SER A 224 -0.75 -4.62 4.82
C SER A 224 0.08 -5.91 4.96
N LEU A 225 1.14 -5.94 5.77
CA LEU A 225 1.90 -7.18 6.06
C LEU A 225 1.05 -8.32 6.61
N GLY A 226 -0.02 -8.01 7.35
CA GLY A 226 -0.93 -9.02 7.88
C GLY A 226 -1.68 -9.76 6.76
N ALA A 227 -1.97 -9.07 5.66
CA ALA A 227 -2.52 -9.70 4.45
C ALA A 227 -1.53 -10.68 3.82
N GLY A 228 -0.24 -10.34 3.84
CA GLY A 228 0.81 -11.22 3.34
C GLY A 228 0.96 -12.49 4.19
N ALA A 229 1.04 -12.32 5.52
CA ALA A 229 1.13 -13.44 6.45
C ALA A 229 -0.12 -14.35 6.38
N ALA A 230 -1.31 -13.75 6.28
CA ALA A 230 -2.57 -14.47 6.06
C ALA A 230 -2.58 -15.24 4.72
N SER A 231 -2.00 -14.66 3.66
CA SER A 231 -1.91 -15.31 2.34
C SER A 231 -1.02 -16.54 2.38
N ILE A 232 0.19 -16.43 2.97
CA ILE A 232 1.09 -17.57 3.15
C ILE A 232 0.44 -18.63 4.06
N ALA A 233 -0.12 -18.24 5.20
CA ALA A 233 -0.82 -19.18 6.08
C ALA A 233 -1.99 -19.88 5.35
N GLY A 234 -2.72 -19.16 4.50
CA GLY A 234 -3.77 -19.73 3.66
C GLY A 234 -3.24 -20.76 2.65
N MET A 235 -2.08 -20.51 2.03
CA MET A 235 -1.43 -21.48 1.14
C MET A 235 -1.05 -22.77 1.87
N GLU A 236 -0.50 -22.66 3.07
CA GLU A 236 -0.09 -23.80 3.90
C GLU A 236 -1.31 -24.59 4.44
N PHE A 237 -2.32 -23.90 4.97
CA PHE A 237 -3.54 -24.57 5.46
C PHE A 237 -4.32 -25.28 4.37
N ARG A 238 -4.28 -24.78 3.13
CA ARG A 238 -4.98 -25.39 1.98
C ARG A 238 -4.42 -26.76 1.60
N GLU A 239 -3.20 -27.10 2.03
CA GLU A 239 -2.63 -28.43 1.81
C GLU A 239 -3.26 -29.51 2.70
N LYS A 240 -4.06 -29.11 3.70
CA LYS A 240 -4.77 -30.01 4.59
C LYS A 240 -6.14 -30.35 3.99
N ASP A 241 -6.38 -31.64 3.71
CA ASP A 241 -7.62 -32.12 3.07
C ASP A 241 -8.92 -31.76 3.81
N ASN A 242 -8.81 -31.50 5.11
CA ASN A 242 -9.92 -31.14 5.98
C ASN A 242 -10.12 -29.62 6.14
N ILE A 243 -9.34 -28.77 5.47
CA ILE A 243 -9.45 -27.31 5.56
C ILE A 243 -9.76 -26.71 4.19
N GLU A 244 -10.90 -26.05 4.09
CA GLU A 244 -11.22 -25.14 2.98
C GLU A 244 -10.78 -23.73 3.36
N VAL A 245 -10.05 -23.06 2.49
CA VAL A 245 -9.45 -21.75 2.77
C VAL A 245 -10.04 -20.67 1.89
N GLN A 246 -10.28 -19.50 2.48
CA GLN A 246 -10.49 -18.24 1.76
C GLN A 246 -9.63 -17.16 2.43
N VAL A 247 -8.94 -16.33 1.64
CA VAL A 247 -8.12 -15.21 2.13
C VAL A 247 -8.59 -13.90 1.52
N ILE A 248 -8.77 -12.88 2.36
CA ILE A 248 -9.05 -11.51 1.93
C ILE A 248 -7.95 -10.60 2.49
N GLY A 249 -7.10 -10.10 1.60
CA GLY A 249 -6.01 -9.20 1.94
C GLY A 249 -6.30 -7.77 1.46
N PHE A 250 -6.15 -6.78 2.33
CA PHE A 250 -6.21 -5.35 1.95
C PHE A 250 -4.80 -4.77 1.88
N GLY A 251 -4.43 -4.17 0.75
CA GLY A 251 -3.11 -3.56 0.58
C GLY A 251 -1.97 -4.56 0.79
N CYS A 252 -2.16 -5.82 0.39
CA CYS A 252 -1.11 -6.83 0.51
C CYS A 252 0.09 -6.44 -0.34
N PRO A 253 1.32 -6.45 0.21
CA PRO A 253 2.52 -6.17 -0.57
C PRO A 253 2.78 -7.23 -1.64
N ALA A 254 3.78 -6.98 -2.47
CA ALA A 254 4.26 -7.95 -3.43
C ALA A 254 5.06 -9.06 -2.72
N ILE A 255 4.44 -10.23 -2.53
CA ILE A 255 5.03 -11.31 -1.70
C ILE A 255 5.31 -12.60 -2.44
N LEU A 256 4.74 -12.82 -3.63
CA LEU A 256 4.86 -14.08 -4.38
C LEU A 256 5.37 -13.81 -5.79
N SER A 257 6.24 -14.69 -6.28
CA SER A 257 6.50 -14.82 -7.73
C SER A 257 5.21 -14.92 -8.55
N GLN A 258 5.28 -14.54 -9.84
CA GLN A 258 4.10 -14.46 -10.70
C GLN A 258 3.33 -15.79 -10.73
N GLU A 259 4.02 -16.90 -10.94
CA GLU A 259 3.44 -18.25 -11.00
C GLU A 259 2.70 -18.62 -9.71
N LEU A 260 3.27 -18.31 -8.54
CA LEU A 260 2.63 -18.55 -7.26
C LEU A 260 1.44 -17.62 -7.04
N SER A 261 1.56 -16.32 -7.35
CA SER A 261 0.45 -15.37 -7.31
C SER A 261 -0.73 -15.87 -8.16
N GLU A 262 -0.46 -16.35 -9.37
CA GLU A 262 -1.50 -16.88 -10.26
C GLU A 262 -2.15 -18.16 -9.73
N SER A 263 -1.37 -19.06 -9.12
CA SER A 263 -1.88 -20.32 -8.54
C SER A 263 -2.87 -20.12 -7.38
N THR A 264 -2.90 -18.92 -6.77
CA THR A 264 -3.71 -18.62 -5.59
C THR A 264 -5.02 -17.88 -5.89
N LYS A 265 -5.29 -17.54 -7.15
CA LYS A 265 -6.45 -16.72 -7.59
C LYS A 265 -7.82 -17.28 -7.19
N GLU A 266 -7.94 -18.58 -6.98
CA GLU A 266 -9.21 -19.22 -6.63
C GLU A 266 -9.66 -18.96 -5.19
N TYR A 267 -8.73 -18.66 -4.29
CA TYR A 267 -9.02 -18.58 -2.85
C TYR A 267 -8.41 -17.37 -2.15
N ILE A 268 -7.47 -16.65 -2.78
CA ILE A 268 -6.92 -15.40 -2.25
C ILE A 268 -7.47 -14.23 -3.08
N THR A 269 -8.03 -13.24 -2.40
CA THR A 269 -8.43 -11.96 -2.99
C THR A 269 -7.60 -10.85 -2.37
N THR A 270 -6.89 -10.09 -3.20
CA THR A 270 -6.13 -8.92 -2.75
C THR A 270 -6.85 -7.64 -3.21
N VAL A 271 -7.33 -6.86 -2.24
CA VAL A 271 -8.03 -5.60 -2.46
C VAL A 271 -7.04 -4.45 -2.37
N ILE A 272 -7.07 -3.56 -3.37
CA ILE A 272 -6.11 -2.47 -3.52
C ILE A 272 -6.87 -1.17 -3.73
N GLY A 273 -6.58 -0.19 -2.88
CA GLY A 273 -7.21 1.13 -2.87
C GLY A 273 -6.41 2.17 -3.65
N ASP A 274 -7.00 2.72 -4.69
CA ASP A 274 -6.50 3.80 -5.54
C ASP A 274 -4.99 3.75 -5.84
N ASP A 275 -4.19 4.66 -5.28
CA ASP A 275 -2.74 4.68 -5.50
C ASP A 275 -1.96 4.08 -4.33
N ASP A 276 -2.57 3.16 -3.56
CA ASP A 276 -1.92 2.41 -2.49
C ASP A 276 -0.55 1.90 -2.95
N VAL A 277 0.48 2.39 -2.25
CA VAL A 277 1.88 2.11 -2.56
C VAL A 277 2.26 0.67 -2.24
N VAL A 278 1.62 0.04 -1.25
CA VAL A 278 2.10 -1.19 -0.62
C VAL A 278 2.10 -2.40 -1.54
N PRO A 279 1.03 -2.66 -2.32
CA PRO A 279 1.02 -3.73 -3.33
C PRO A 279 2.06 -3.57 -4.43
N ARG A 280 2.69 -2.39 -4.53
CA ARG A 280 3.70 -2.06 -5.53
C ARG A 280 5.11 -2.04 -4.96
N LEU A 281 5.29 -2.30 -3.66
CA LEU A 281 6.60 -2.32 -3.01
C LEU A 281 7.28 -3.67 -3.19
N SER A 282 8.45 -3.63 -3.82
CA SER A 282 9.44 -4.70 -3.95
C SER A 282 10.81 -4.05 -4.12
N ALA A 283 11.89 -4.80 -3.93
CA ALA A 283 13.24 -4.30 -4.15
C ALA A 283 13.42 -3.70 -5.56
N GLU A 284 12.90 -4.38 -6.60
CA GLU A 284 13.02 -3.94 -7.99
C GLU A 284 12.20 -2.69 -8.30
N THR A 285 10.96 -2.61 -7.80
CA THR A 285 10.11 -1.43 -8.05
C THR A 285 10.62 -0.19 -7.31
N ILE A 286 11.16 -0.34 -6.10
CA ILE A 286 11.83 0.74 -5.37
C ILE A 286 13.08 1.21 -6.12
N ALA A 287 13.90 0.28 -6.61
CA ALA A 287 15.07 0.61 -7.40
C ALA A 287 14.71 1.26 -8.74
N ASN A 288 13.67 0.78 -9.43
CA ASN A 288 13.17 1.42 -10.65
C ASN A 288 12.65 2.83 -10.39
N LEU A 289 11.94 3.06 -9.28
CA LEU A 289 11.55 4.41 -8.86
C LEU A 289 12.78 5.31 -8.63
N TYR A 290 13.81 4.77 -8.00
CA TYR A 290 15.06 5.50 -7.82
C TYR A 290 15.69 5.90 -9.16
N LEU A 291 15.73 4.98 -10.14
CA LEU A 291 16.20 5.27 -11.49
C LEU A 291 15.35 6.33 -12.20
N ASP A 292 14.03 6.30 -12.04
CA ASP A 292 13.12 7.31 -12.58
C ASP A 292 13.42 8.71 -12.02
N LEU A 293 13.63 8.81 -10.71
CA LEU A 293 13.95 10.07 -10.04
C LEU A 293 15.29 10.64 -10.52
N MET A 294 16.27 9.77 -10.77
CA MET A 294 17.59 10.19 -11.26
C MET A 294 17.61 10.56 -12.75
N ASP A 295 16.77 9.91 -13.57
CA ASP A 295 16.62 10.19 -15.00
C ASP A 295 15.86 11.50 -15.25
N TYR A 296 14.97 11.86 -14.33
CA TYR A 296 14.08 13.01 -14.47
C TYR A 296 14.81 14.36 -14.38
N ASP A 297 14.77 15.12 -15.48
CA ASP A 297 15.20 16.52 -15.50
C ASP A 297 14.08 17.43 -14.96
N TRP A 298 14.13 17.67 -13.65
CA TRP A 298 13.21 18.57 -12.95
C TRP A 298 13.61 20.04 -13.02
N THR A 299 14.72 20.37 -13.68
CA THR A 299 15.32 21.71 -13.56
C THR A 299 14.39 22.81 -14.08
N SER A 300 13.71 22.59 -15.21
CA SER A 300 12.73 23.53 -15.79
C SER A 300 11.60 23.91 -14.84
N TYR A 301 11.08 22.93 -14.09
CA TYR A 301 10.02 23.15 -13.11
C TYR A 301 10.53 23.96 -11.92
N ALA A 302 11.72 23.65 -11.41
CA ALA A 302 12.34 24.44 -10.35
C ALA A 302 12.61 25.89 -10.75
N TYR A 303 12.98 26.13 -12.02
CA TYR A 303 13.13 27.50 -12.53
C TYR A 303 11.83 28.28 -12.47
N ARG A 304 10.75 27.68 -12.98
CA ARG A 304 9.41 28.28 -12.99
C ARG A 304 8.97 28.64 -11.57
N ASP A 305 9.09 27.71 -10.63
CA ASP A 305 8.66 27.94 -9.25
C ASP A 305 9.47 29.04 -8.55
N ILE A 306 10.78 29.12 -8.82
CA ILE A 306 11.63 30.22 -8.31
C ILE A 306 11.24 31.56 -8.95
N GLU A 307 10.94 31.57 -10.25
CA GLU A 307 10.47 32.76 -10.97
C GLU A 307 9.15 33.26 -10.38
N ASP A 308 8.17 32.38 -10.22
CA ASP A 308 6.86 32.71 -9.65
C ASP A 308 7.00 33.22 -8.20
N ALA A 309 7.82 32.57 -7.38
CA ALA A 309 8.08 33.03 -6.00
C ALA A 309 8.71 34.42 -5.96
N LEU A 310 9.68 34.72 -6.84
CA LEU A 310 10.30 36.04 -6.92
C LEU A 310 9.33 37.11 -7.43
N MET A 311 8.46 36.77 -8.39
CA MET A 311 7.41 37.66 -8.88
C MET A 311 6.39 37.98 -7.80
N GLU A 312 5.97 36.99 -7.00
CA GLU A 312 5.01 37.18 -5.92
C GLU A 312 5.61 38.02 -4.77
N VAL A 313 6.88 37.79 -4.42
CA VAL A 313 7.62 38.64 -3.47
C VAL A 313 7.70 40.08 -3.97
N GLN A 314 8.01 40.29 -5.25
CA GLN A 314 8.03 41.61 -5.85
C GLN A 314 6.66 42.30 -5.78
N LYS A 315 5.59 41.56 -6.04
CA LYS A 315 4.21 42.06 -6.02
C LYS A 315 3.77 42.46 -4.60
N ASN A 316 4.14 41.67 -3.59
CA ASN A 316 3.71 41.87 -2.21
C ASN A 316 4.58 42.87 -1.41
N LEU A 317 5.83 43.11 -1.81
CA LEU A 317 6.77 44.04 -1.15
C LEU A 317 6.90 45.40 -1.86
N GLY A 318 5.83 45.90 -2.49
CA GLY A 318 5.86 47.14 -3.29
C GLY A 318 6.68 48.31 -2.71
N PHE A 319 7.32 49.06 -3.61
CA PHE A 319 8.15 50.28 -3.42
C PHE A 319 9.45 50.19 -2.59
N PHE A 320 9.65 49.19 -1.73
CA PHE A 320 10.88 49.07 -0.90
C PHE A 320 11.69 47.78 -1.07
N GLY A 321 11.28 46.84 -1.93
CA GLY A 321 11.82 45.47 -1.92
C GLY A 321 12.82 45.07 -3.02
N ILE A 322 12.36 44.88 -4.26
CA ILE A 322 13.12 44.20 -5.33
C ILE A 322 12.60 44.70 -6.69
N ASP A 323 13.46 45.28 -7.55
CA ASP A 323 13.06 45.71 -8.90
C ASP A 323 13.04 44.51 -9.89
N LYS A 324 12.36 44.64 -11.04
CA LYS A 324 12.35 43.62 -12.12
C LYS A 324 13.76 43.26 -12.58
N LYS A 325 14.69 44.21 -12.52
CA LYS A 325 16.11 43.98 -12.83
C LYS A 325 16.78 43.05 -11.82
N ASP A 326 16.45 43.18 -10.54
CA ASP A 326 16.99 42.36 -9.46
C ASP A 326 16.45 40.92 -9.54
N VAL A 327 15.15 40.75 -9.79
CA VAL A 327 14.54 39.44 -10.09
C VAL A 327 15.25 38.76 -11.26
N LYS A 328 15.45 39.48 -12.37
CA LYS A 328 16.15 38.95 -13.54
C LYS A 328 17.62 38.62 -13.26
N SER A 329 18.27 39.36 -12.37
CA SER A 329 19.65 39.09 -11.95
C SER A 329 19.72 37.82 -11.09
N LEU A 330 18.80 37.66 -10.13
CA LEU A 330 18.67 36.47 -9.29
C LEU A 330 18.35 35.22 -10.11
N LEU A 331 17.42 35.31 -11.07
CA LEU A 331 17.11 34.20 -11.98
C LEU A 331 18.32 33.77 -12.81
N ARG A 332 19.17 34.70 -13.25
CA ARG A 332 20.43 34.36 -13.92
C ARG A 332 21.43 33.66 -12.99
N ILE A 333 21.45 34.00 -11.70
CA ILE A 333 22.31 33.32 -10.71
C ILE A 333 21.83 31.89 -10.51
N VAL A 334 20.52 31.71 -10.32
CA VAL A 334 19.88 30.40 -10.22
C VAL A 334 20.14 29.59 -11.49
N ASP A 335 20.04 30.21 -12.66
CA ASP A 335 20.31 29.55 -13.95
C ASP A 335 21.74 29.09 -14.11
N LYS A 336 22.70 29.91 -13.69
CA LYS A 336 24.10 29.48 -13.64
C LYS A 336 24.31 28.34 -12.64
N ALA A 337 23.67 28.37 -11.47
CA ALA A 337 23.80 27.33 -10.46
C ALA A 337 23.22 25.99 -10.94
N MET A 338 21.99 25.98 -11.43
CA MET A 338 21.31 24.79 -11.94
C MET A 338 22.04 24.17 -13.15
N ASN A 339 22.50 24.99 -14.10
CA ASN A 339 23.28 24.50 -15.25
C ASN A 339 24.68 23.99 -14.85
N LYS A 340 25.26 24.47 -13.74
CA LYS A 340 26.60 24.07 -13.30
C LYS A 340 26.59 22.87 -12.37
N TYR A 341 25.61 22.77 -11.47
CA TYR A 341 25.61 21.79 -10.39
C TYR A 341 24.57 20.68 -10.56
N VAL A 342 23.47 20.92 -11.29
CA VAL A 342 22.35 19.96 -11.41
C VAL A 342 22.36 19.27 -12.77
N LYS A 343 22.26 20.03 -13.88
CA LYS A 343 22.15 19.44 -15.24
C LYS A 343 23.30 18.52 -15.65
N PRO A 344 24.59 18.78 -15.32
CA PRO A 344 25.68 17.87 -15.65
C PRO A 344 25.52 16.51 -14.95
N ASN A 345 25.05 16.51 -13.70
CA ASN A 345 24.78 15.30 -12.94
C ASN A 345 23.58 14.54 -13.53
N THR A 346 22.48 15.23 -13.85
CA THR A 346 21.33 14.62 -14.53
C THR A 346 21.74 13.96 -15.85
N ARG A 347 22.50 14.66 -16.72
CA ARG A 347 22.97 14.09 -18.00
C ARG A 347 23.91 12.91 -17.82
N LYS A 348 24.78 12.95 -16.80
CA LYS A 348 25.66 11.83 -16.45
C LYS A 348 24.83 10.62 -16.00
N ASN A 349 23.85 10.84 -15.12
CA ASN A 349 22.94 9.81 -14.62
C ASN A 349 22.12 9.18 -15.75
N GLN A 350 21.50 9.98 -16.62
CA GLN A 350 20.73 9.51 -17.79
C GLN A 350 21.55 8.56 -18.67
N LYS A 351 22.84 8.89 -18.92
CA LYS A 351 23.74 7.99 -19.68
C LYS A 351 24.03 6.68 -18.96
N LEU A 352 24.18 6.72 -17.64
CA LEU A 352 24.47 5.56 -16.80
C LEU A 352 23.26 4.65 -16.58
N ILE A 353 22.05 5.20 -16.63
CA ILE A 353 20.76 4.52 -16.36
C ILE A 353 20.17 3.88 -17.61
N ARG A 354 20.51 4.36 -18.82
CA ARG A 354 19.93 3.90 -20.08
C ARG A 354 19.91 2.36 -20.18
N GLY A 355 18.70 1.80 -20.20
CA GLY A 355 18.46 0.35 -20.35
C GLY A 355 18.57 -0.49 -19.07
N LYS A 356 18.75 0.12 -17.89
CA LYS A 356 18.96 -0.61 -16.62
C LYS A 356 17.70 -0.82 -15.78
N ARG A 357 16.56 -1.10 -16.42
CA ARG A 357 15.34 -1.43 -15.68
C ARG A 357 15.42 -2.83 -15.12
N LEU A 358 14.89 -3.00 -13.92
CA LEU A 358 14.78 -4.29 -13.26
C LEU A 358 13.38 -4.83 -13.49
N GLU A 359 13.27 -6.12 -13.77
CA GLU A 359 11.98 -6.79 -13.90
C GLU A 359 11.52 -7.21 -12.50
N PRO A 360 10.36 -6.75 -12.00
CA PRO A 360 9.85 -7.15 -10.70
C PRO A 360 9.60 -8.65 -10.62
N ILE A 361 10.09 -9.26 -9.54
CA ILE A 361 9.96 -10.71 -9.32
C ILE A 361 8.70 -11.03 -8.53
N LEU A 362 8.43 -10.25 -7.48
CA LEU A 362 7.30 -10.46 -6.59
C LEU A 362 6.09 -9.62 -6.99
N PHE A 363 4.90 -10.15 -6.73
CA PHE A 363 3.60 -9.57 -6.99
C PHE A 363 2.65 -9.85 -5.82
N PRO A 364 1.58 -9.04 -5.67
CA PRO A 364 0.53 -9.36 -4.71
C PRO A 364 -0.09 -10.73 -5.01
N PRO A 365 -0.52 -11.48 -3.99
CA PRO A 365 -1.07 -12.82 -4.17
C PRO A 365 -2.53 -12.77 -4.66
N GLY A 366 -2.95 -13.82 -5.35
CA GLY A 366 -4.36 -14.10 -5.61
C GLY A 366 -4.98 -13.30 -6.76
N ASN A 367 -6.28 -13.07 -6.63
CA ASN A 367 -7.07 -12.28 -7.57
C ASN A 367 -7.14 -10.84 -7.09
N CYS A 368 -6.52 -9.92 -7.83
CA CYS A 368 -6.44 -8.53 -7.43
C CYS A 368 -7.70 -7.74 -7.82
N VAL A 369 -8.25 -7.02 -6.86
CA VAL A 369 -9.40 -6.11 -7.01
C VAL A 369 -8.91 -4.70 -6.77
N HIS A 370 -8.93 -3.88 -7.82
CA HIS A 370 -8.49 -2.49 -7.75
C HIS A 370 -9.69 -1.56 -7.72
N PHE A 371 -9.82 -0.81 -6.63
CA PHE A 371 -10.74 0.31 -6.55
C PHE A 371 -9.99 1.59 -6.86
N TYR A 372 -10.46 2.42 -7.77
CA TYR A 372 -9.71 3.60 -8.23
C TYR A 372 -10.62 4.76 -8.56
N ARG A 373 -10.08 5.98 -8.43
CA ARG A 373 -10.76 7.20 -8.88
C ARG A 373 -10.69 7.27 -10.40
N ASP A 374 -11.84 7.42 -11.07
CA ASP A 374 -11.95 7.35 -12.53
C ASP A 374 -12.08 8.73 -13.22
N GLY A 375 -12.13 9.78 -12.40
CA GLY A 375 -12.29 11.18 -12.80
C GLY A 375 -13.70 11.73 -12.63
N VAL A 376 -14.68 10.88 -12.32
CA VAL A 376 -16.05 11.26 -11.98
C VAL A 376 -16.42 10.74 -10.59
N SER A 377 -16.04 9.50 -10.28
CA SER A 377 -16.29 8.84 -9.01
C SER A 377 -15.22 7.78 -8.73
N VAL A 378 -15.57 6.78 -7.92
CA VAL A 378 -14.77 5.59 -7.65
C VAL A 378 -15.38 4.39 -8.38
N SER A 379 -14.52 3.62 -9.05
CA SER A 379 -14.88 2.36 -9.71
C SER A 379 -14.06 1.20 -9.16
N GLY A 380 -14.63 0.00 -9.15
CA GLY A 380 -13.93 -1.25 -8.81
C GLY A 380 -13.74 -2.14 -10.03
N SER A 381 -12.55 -2.73 -10.21
CA SER A 381 -12.31 -3.68 -11.29
C SER A 381 -11.32 -4.79 -10.91
N TYR A 382 -11.55 -5.99 -11.44
CA TYR A 382 -10.60 -7.10 -11.34
C TYR A 382 -9.42 -6.89 -12.30
N VAL A 383 -8.20 -7.02 -11.79
CA VAL A 383 -6.96 -6.83 -12.55
C VAL A 383 -5.97 -7.97 -12.28
N PRO A 384 -5.08 -8.30 -13.22
CA PRO A 384 -3.97 -9.19 -12.91
C PRO A 384 -3.07 -8.52 -11.85
N CYS A 385 -2.52 -9.29 -10.91
CA CYS A 385 -1.65 -8.71 -9.88
C CYS A 385 -0.33 -8.14 -10.43
N THR A 386 0.08 -8.55 -11.63
CA THR A 386 1.15 -7.90 -12.41
C THR A 386 0.85 -6.46 -12.80
N PHE A 387 -0.38 -5.98 -12.64
CA PHE A 387 -0.74 -4.57 -12.80
C PHE A 387 -0.01 -3.65 -11.81
N PHE A 388 0.44 -4.18 -10.66
CA PHE A 388 1.08 -3.43 -9.58
C PHE A 388 2.62 -3.52 -9.63
N ASN A 389 3.18 -3.80 -10.80
CA ASN A 389 4.63 -3.95 -11.02
C ASN A 389 5.41 -2.63 -11.11
N GLU A 390 4.78 -1.50 -10.80
CA GLU A 390 5.41 -0.19 -10.75
C GLU A 390 4.81 0.66 -9.61
N ILE A 391 5.64 1.47 -8.97
CA ILE A 391 5.18 2.44 -7.95
C ILE A 391 4.57 3.65 -8.67
N ASP A 392 3.28 3.88 -8.43
CA ASP A 392 2.61 5.11 -8.84
C ASP A 392 2.86 6.17 -7.77
N VAL A 393 3.84 7.06 -8.01
CA VAL A 393 4.20 8.10 -7.04
C VAL A 393 3.09 9.14 -7.00
N LYS A 394 2.31 9.13 -5.93
CA LYS A 394 1.17 10.02 -5.71
C LYS A 394 1.18 10.60 -4.32
N ARG A 395 0.58 11.78 -4.17
CA ARG A 395 0.46 12.43 -2.86
C ARG A 395 -0.38 11.61 -1.88
N THR A 396 -1.40 10.93 -2.38
CA THR A 396 -2.33 10.14 -1.57
C THR A 396 -1.86 8.70 -1.35
N MET A 397 -0.78 8.22 -1.99
CA MET A 397 -0.43 6.79 -2.02
C MET A 397 -0.28 6.13 -0.64
N VAL A 398 0.15 6.89 0.38
CA VAL A 398 0.21 6.43 1.77
C VAL A 398 -1.16 6.47 2.44
N ASN A 399 -1.96 7.52 2.20
CA ASN A 399 -3.30 7.64 2.75
C ASN A 399 -4.26 6.60 2.16
N ASP A 400 -4.12 6.31 0.87
CA ASP A 400 -4.92 5.33 0.15
C ASP A 400 -4.67 3.90 0.68
N HIS A 401 -3.49 3.65 1.28
CA HIS A 401 -3.19 2.41 2.02
C HIS A 401 -3.93 2.30 3.35
N LEU A 402 -4.24 3.40 4.03
CA LEU A 402 -4.80 3.34 5.37
C LEU A 402 -6.27 2.90 5.34
N ILE A 403 -6.66 2.04 6.29
CA ILE A 403 -8.03 1.53 6.40
C ILE A 403 -9.05 2.68 6.51
N SER A 404 -8.82 3.63 7.41
CA SER A 404 -9.79 4.70 7.72
C SER A 404 -9.81 5.83 6.70
N LEU A 405 -8.65 6.21 6.15
CA LEU A 405 -8.51 7.34 5.22
C LEU A 405 -8.62 6.93 3.75
N GLY A 406 -8.21 5.72 3.40
CA GLY A 406 -8.20 5.16 2.06
C GLY A 406 -9.38 4.24 1.81
N TYR A 407 -9.25 2.96 2.20
CA TYR A 407 -10.21 1.90 1.87
C TYR A 407 -11.66 2.22 2.27
N ARG A 408 -11.91 2.68 3.50
CA ARG A 408 -13.27 3.03 3.97
C ARG A 408 -13.87 4.17 3.13
N LYS A 409 -13.07 5.18 2.80
CA LYS A 409 -13.51 6.33 1.99
C LYS A 409 -13.87 5.89 0.57
N ILE A 410 -13.02 5.06 -0.04
CA ILE A 410 -13.23 4.49 -1.38
C ILE A 410 -14.54 3.69 -1.43
N PHE A 411 -14.78 2.80 -0.46
CA PHE A 411 -16.00 2.00 -0.41
C PHE A 411 -17.25 2.84 -0.20
N LEU A 412 -17.20 3.82 0.71
CA LEU A 412 -18.32 4.75 0.93
C LEU A 412 -18.63 5.57 -0.32
N GLU A 413 -17.61 6.13 -0.98
CA GLU A 413 -17.80 6.94 -2.18
C GLU A 413 -18.41 6.13 -3.33
N LEU A 414 -17.95 4.89 -3.54
CA LEU A 414 -18.52 3.97 -4.51
C LEU A 414 -20.00 3.66 -4.20
N MET A 415 -20.31 3.32 -2.95
CA MET A 415 -21.67 2.96 -2.57
C MET A 415 -22.63 4.16 -2.58
N ARG A 416 -22.20 5.35 -2.15
CA ARG A 416 -22.99 6.59 -2.23
C ARG A 416 -23.37 6.94 -3.66
N ASN A 417 -22.40 6.82 -4.58
CA ASN A 417 -22.64 7.05 -5.99
C ASN A 417 -23.65 6.04 -6.56
N TYR A 418 -23.47 4.75 -6.25
CA TYR A 418 -24.37 3.69 -6.70
C TYR A 418 -25.80 3.86 -6.15
N MET A 419 -25.93 4.14 -4.86
CA MET A 419 -27.22 4.31 -4.19
C MET A 419 -27.88 5.66 -4.50
N GLN A 420 -27.14 6.60 -5.10
CA GLN A 420 -27.55 8.00 -5.30
C GLN A 420 -27.95 8.68 -3.99
N ASP A 421 -27.19 8.39 -2.92
CA ASP A 421 -27.42 8.91 -1.57
C ASP A 421 -26.09 9.31 -0.95
N ASP A 422 -25.85 10.62 -0.84
CA ASP A 422 -24.63 11.19 -0.25
C ASP A 422 -24.52 10.94 1.27
N HIS A 423 -25.64 10.64 1.93
CA HIS A 423 -25.69 10.35 3.36
C HIS A 423 -25.49 8.89 3.69
N PHE A 424 -25.52 7.99 2.70
CA PHE A 424 -25.34 6.56 2.90
C PHE A 424 -24.14 6.26 3.80
N SER A 425 -24.39 5.46 4.83
CA SER A 425 -23.39 4.79 5.66
C SER A 425 -23.62 3.29 5.61
N PHE A 426 -22.54 2.52 5.74
CA PHE A 426 -22.65 1.07 5.94
C PHE A 426 -23.35 0.70 7.26
N GLU A 427 -23.46 1.65 8.19
CA GLU A 427 -24.14 1.49 9.48
C GLU A 427 -25.67 1.57 9.34
N ASP A 428 -26.21 2.26 8.33
CA ASP A 428 -27.66 2.54 8.18
C ASP A 428 -28.46 1.38 7.53
N ILE A 429 -27.78 0.44 6.87
CA ILE A 429 -28.42 -0.68 6.15
C ILE A 429 -28.88 -1.79 7.12
N GLU A 430 -28.47 -1.70 8.39
CA GLU A 430 -28.67 -2.78 9.36
C GLU A 430 -29.93 -2.65 10.23
N GLU A 431 -30.73 -1.60 10.02
CA GLU A 431 -31.99 -1.33 10.74
C GLU A 431 -33.28 -1.69 9.95
N ASN A 432 -33.19 -2.14 8.69
CA ASN A 432 -34.37 -2.51 7.88
C ASN A 432 -34.50 -4.01 7.61
#